data_AF-A0AA97HW45-F1
#
_entry.id   AF-A0AA97HW45-F1
#
_cell.length_a   1.000
_cell.length_b   1.000
_cell.length_c   1.000
_cell.angle_alpha   90.00
_cell.angle_beta   90.00
_cell.angle_gamma   90.00
#
_symmetry.space_group_name_H-M   'P 1'
#
loop_
_entity.id
_entity.type
_entity.pdbx_description
1 polymer ?
#
loop_
_entity_poly.entity_id
_entity_poly.type
_entity_poly.pdbx_seq_one_letter_code
_entity_poly.pdbx_strand_id
1 'polypeptide(L)' 'MKEKSKKLYFTNDFSPENVKKLQDEGWIIRNAQLAKSDSFVEQADEYGGDVPDWYPKQEKVEEPKKAATRKPTQSTE' A
#
# COMPACT_ATOMS: atom_id res chain seq x y z
N MET A 1 -9.61 8.56 18.53
CA MET A 1 -9.33 7.11 18.52
C MET A 1 -7.99 6.96 17.83
N LYS A 2 -7.00 6.30 18.43
CA LYS A 2 -5.63 6.25 17.89
C LYS A 2 -5.67 5.35 16.65
N GLU A 3 -5.70 5.94 15.46
CA GLU A 3 -5.62 5.21 14.20
C GLU A 3 -4.36 4.35 14.28
N LYS A 4 -4.55 3.02 14.28
CA LYS A 4 -3.45 2.08 14.31
C LYS A 4 -2.77 2.18 12.96
N SER A 5 -1.65 2.90 12.90
CA SER A 5 -0.87 3.02 11.67
C SER A 5 -0.45 1.63 11.22
N LYS A 6 -1.03 1.17 10.13
CA LYS A 6 -0.74 -0.13 9.54
C LYS A 6 0.52 0.01 8.71
N LYS A 7 1.51 -0.83 8.97
CA LYS A 7 2.79 -0.83 8.24
C LYS A 7 2.95 -2.14 7.50
N LEU A 8 3.19 -2.09 6.19
CA LEU A 8 3.41 -3.26 5.35
C LEU A 8 4.83 -3.28 4.82
N TYR A 9 5.51 -4.41 4.98
CA TYR A 9 6.85 -4.62 4.46
C TYR A 9 6.83 -5.73 3.42
N PHE A 10 7.12 -5.38 2.17
CA PHE A 10 7.19 -6.34 1.07
C PHE A 10 8.60 -6.88 0.97
N THR A 11 8.75 -8.18 1.18
CA THR A 11 10.03 -8.88 1.05
C THR A 11 9.82 -10.22 0.39
N ASN A 12 10.87 -10.73 -0.26
CA ASN A 12 10.93 -12.14 -0.67
C ASN A 12 11.80 -12.96 0.29
N ASP A 13 12.51 -12.29 1.20
CA ASP A 13 13.32 -12.92 2.24
C ASP A 13 12.53 -13.00 3.55
N PHE A 14 12.05 -14.20 3.86
CA PHE A 14 11.32 -14.55 5.08
C PHE A 14 12.22 -15.24 6.11
N SER A 15 13.51 -14.93 6.10
CA SER A 15 14.43 -15.47 7.09
C SER A 15 13.95 -15.10 8.51
N PRO A 16 14.04 -16.02 9.48
CA PRO A 16 13.46 -15.82 10.81
C PRO A 16 14.02 -14.59 11.53
N GLU A 17 15.28 -14.24 11.27
CA GLU A 17 15.92 -13.03 11.81
C GLU A 17 15.30 -11.75 11.25
N ASN A 18 15.08 -11.70 9.94
CA ASN A 18 14.44 -10.58 9.26
C ASN A 18 12.96 -10.45 9.68
N VAL A 19 12.25 -11.58 9.74
CA VAL A 19 10.86 -11.63 10.16
C VAL A 19 10.67 -11.13 11.59
N LYS A 20 11.50 -11.63 12.50
CA LYS A 20 11.45 -11.25 13.92
C LYS A 20 11.70 -9.76 14.10
N LYS A 21 12.71 -9.19 13.42
CA LYS A 21 13.02 -7.77 13.48
C LYS A 21 11.85 -6.91 12.99
N LEU A 22 11.31 -7.22 11.82
CA LEU A 22 10.20 -6.49 11.23
C LEU A 22 8.93 -6.59 12.09
N GLN A 23 8.63 -7.76 12.64
CA GLN A 23 7.50 -7.93 13.56
C GLN A 23 7.68 -7.16 14.87
N ASP A 24 8.90 -7.10 15.43
CA ASP A 24 9.22 -6.33 16.64
C ASP A 24 9.01 -4.83 16.43
N GLU A 25 9.36 -4.35 15.23
CA GLU A 25 9.11 -2.98 14.77
C GLU A 25 7.63 -2.71 14.39
N GLY A 26 6.78 -3.75 14.40
CA GLY A 26 5.35 -3.65 14.09
C GLY A 26 5.00 -3.68 12.60
N TRP A 27 5.92 -4.15 11.75
CA TRP A 27 5.67 -4.34 10.33
C TRP A 27 4.94 -5.66 10.04
N ILE A 28 3.98 -5.57 9.13
CA ILE A 28 3.29 -6.73 8.57
C ILE A 28 4.03 -7.16 7.31
N ILE A 29 4.62 -8.34 7.35
CA ILE A 29 5.45 -8.86 6.27
C ILE A 29 4.57 -9.46 5.19
N ARG A 30 4.79 -9.06 3.94
CA ARG A 30 4.09 -9.56 2.75
C ARG A 30 5.08 -10.02 1.70
N ASN A 31 4.68 -11.04 0.96
CA ASN A 31 5.48 -11.55 -0.14
C ASN A 31 5.34 -10.63 -1.34
N ALA A 32 6.45 -10.02 -1.76
CA ALA A 32 6.45 -9.06 -2.87
C ALA A 32 6.05 -9.72 -4.20
N GLN A 33 6.49 -10.96 -4.46
CA GLN A 33 6.11 -11.70 -5.66
C GLN A 33 4.62 -12.08 -5.67
N LEU A 34 4.07 -12.51 -4.53
CA LEU A 34 2.64 -12.79 -4.44
C LEU A 34 1.82 -11.52 -4.60
N ALA A 35 2.24 -10.42 -3.96
CA ALA A 35 1.60 -9.13 -4.13
C ALA A 35 1.60 -8.74 -5.62
N LYS A 36 2.73 -8.80 -6.33
CA LYS A 36 2.81 -8.49 -7.77
C LYS A 36 1.81 -9.24 -8.65
N SER A 37 1.41 -10.45 -8.25
CA SER A 37 0.49 -11.30 -9.01
C SER A 37 -0.96 -11.16 -8.55
N ASP A 38 -1.17 -10.56 -7.38
CA ASP A 38 -2.48 -10.36 -6.80
C ASP A 38 -3.09 -9.05 -7.32
N SER A 39 -4.40 -9.03 -7.53
CA SER A 39 -5.12 -7.83 -7.96
C SER A 39 -5.57 -6.96 -6.78
N PHE A 40 -5.28 -7.38 -5.54
CA PHE A 40 -5.69 -6.70 -4.33
C PHE A 40 -4.58 -5.83 -3.73
N VAL A 41 -4.81 -4.51 -3.70
CA VAL A 41 -3.94 -3.56 -2.98
C VAL A 41 -4.33 -3.54 -1.52
N GLU A 42 -3.47 -4.02 -0.64
CA GLU A 42 -3.71 -3.88 0.80
C GLU A 42 -3.31 -2.48 1.28
N GLN A 43 -4.27 -1.66 1.68
CA GLN A 43 -4.00 -0.31 2.16
C GLN A 43 -3.24 -0.32 3.50
N ALA A 44 -2.21 0.52 3.60
CA ALA A 44 -1.40 0.76 4.79
C ALA A 44 -0.88 2.21 4.84
N ASP A 45 -0.58 2.67 6.05
CA ASP A 45 -0.02 3.99 6.35
C ASP A 45 1.47 4.09 6.03
N GLU A 46 2.18 2.95 5.99
CA GLU A 46 3.59 2.88 5.63
C GLU A 46 3.87 1.62 4.80
N TYR A 47 4.58 1.78 3.68
CA TYR A 47 5.04 0.66 2.85
C TYR A 47 6.57 0.65 2.80
N GLY A 48 7.17 -0.52 3.02
CA GLY A 48 8.62 -0.71 2.98
C GLY A 48 9.04 -1.92 2.15
N GLY A 49 10.30 -1.95 1.73
CA GLY A 49 10.90 -3.06 0.98
C GLY A 49 10.62 -3.02 -0.52
N ASP A 50 10.38 -4.20 -1.11
CA ASP A 50 10.13 -4.40 -2.55
C ASP A 50 8.65 -4.15 -2.90
N VAL A 51 8.21 -2.90 -2.71
CA VAL A 51 6.83 -2.49 -2.94
C VAL A 51 6.51 -2.59 -4.45
N PRO A 52 5.45 -3.33 -4.87
CA PRO A 52 5.07 -3.41 -6.27
C PRO A 52 4.64 -2.06 -6.85
N ASP A 53 4.90 -1.80 -8.14
CA ASP A 53 4.69 -0.48 -8.77
C ASP A 53 3.22 -0.02 -8.82
N TRP A 54 2.27 -0.97 -8.74
CA TRP A 54 0.83 -0.71 -8.71
C TRP A 54 0.29 -0.36 -7.31
N TYR A 55 1.11 -0.47 -6.26
CA TYR A 55 0.75 0.13 -4.97
C TYR A 55 0.79 1.65 -5.09
N PRO A 56 -0.14 2.38 -4.44
CA PRO A 56 -0.03 3.82 -4.35
C PRO A 56 1.27 4.13 -3.62
N LYS A 57 2.26 4.63 -4.37
CA LYS A 57 3.42 5.32 -3.80
C LYS A 57 2.81 6.34 -2.88
N GLN A 58 3.26 6.35 -1.62
CA GLN A 58 2.69 7.22 -0.60
C GLN A 58 2.89 8.66 -1.04
N GLU A 59 1.98 9.19 -1.85
CA GLU A 59 1.71 10.60 -1.91
C GLU A 59 1.33 10.91 -0.48
N LYS A 60 2.31 11.45 0.26
CA LYS A 60 2.08 12.19 1.49
C LYS A 60 0.74 12.88 1.30
N VAL A 61 -0.24 12.51 2.10
CA VAL A 61 -1.61 13.02 2.06
C VAL A 61 -1.54 14.53 1.82
N GLU A 62 -1.67 14.96 0.56
CA GLU A 62 -2.06 16.32 0.27
C GLU A 62 -3.57 16.28 0.47
N GLU A 63 -3.96 16.75 1.65
CA GLU A 63 -5.23 17.32 2.07
C GLU A 63 -6.42 17.15 1.10
N PRO A 64 -7.60 16.72 1.57
CA PRO A 64 -8.72 16.34 0.71
C PRO A 64 -9.22 17.54 -0.11
N LYS A 65 -8.83 17.62 -1.39
CA LYS A 65 -9.53 18.47 -2.35
C LYS A 65 -10.85 17.79 -2.71
N LYS A 66 -11.89 18.15 -1.96
CA LYS A 66 -13.27 18.09 -2.42
C LYS A 66 -13.33 18.63 -3.85
N ALA A 67 -13.64 17.77 -4.83
CA ALA A 67 -14.47 18.13 -5.97
C ALA A 67 -14.85 16.86 -6.73
N ALA A 68 -16.06 16.38 -6.42
CA ALA A 68 -16.81 15.61 -7.38
C ALA A 68 -16.93 16.41 -8.68
N THR A 69 -16.59 15.83 -9.83
CA THR A 69 -17.39 16.01 -11.05
C THR A 69 -17.19 14.79 -11.94
N ARG A 70 -18.22 13.95 -11.93
CA ARG A 70 -18.46 12.90 -12.92
C ARG A 70 -18.38 13.51 -14.33
N LYS A 71 -17.55 12.96 -15.21
CA LYS A 71 -17.85 12.92 -16.65
C LYS A 71 -18.25 11.49 -16.98
N PRO A 72 -19.24 11.26 -17.85
CA PRO A 72 -18.84 11.10 -19.26
C PRO A 72 -19.85 11.59 -20.31
N THR A 73 -19.37 11.56 -21.57
CA THR A 73 -20.08 11.46 -22.87
C THR A 73 -20.93 12.66 -23.32
N GLN A 74 -20.61 13.38 -24.40
CA GLN A 74 -20.57 13.04 -25.84
C GLN A 74 -21.95 12.88 -26.49
N SER A 75 -22.08 13.45 -27.70
CA SER A 75 -23.12 13.32 -28.75
C SER A 75 -24.11 14.50 -28.82
N THR A 76 -24.03 15.36 -29.84
CA THR A 76 -24.56 15.25 -31.22
C THR A 76 -25.93 15.94 -31.31
N GLU A 77 -25.96 17.14 -31.90
CA GLU A 77 -26.60 17.47 -33.20
C GLU A 77 -26.22 18.90 -33.60
#